data_AF-A0A9P5T6B7-F1
#
_entry.id   AF-A0A9P5T6B7-F1
#
_cell.length_a   1.000
_cell.length_b   1.000
_cell.length_c   1.000
_cell.angle_alpha   90.00
_cell.angle_beta   90.00
_cell.angle_gamma   90.00
#
_symmetry.space_group_name_H-M   'P 1'
#
loop_
_entity.id
_entity.type
_entity.pdbx_description
1 polymer ?
#
loop_
_entity_poly.entity_id
_entity_poly.type
_entity_poly.pdbx_seq_one_letter_code
_entity_poly.pdbx_strand_id
1 'polypeptide(L)'
;MSARSSPEPLGSSPMENGIAENANDDAEAEVEFLHTPSPSILCPVLEIEPFCPLCRSRIKLEDLHPNLALAGLISELLVYCTNKKYGCPQIVRQDALHGHVLYCSYAPTQCSNKNLGCPYKGTMRDARDHLQNCVYERFKGYIESTNKRFEKLEALISDQAREIEKLQRIIRAGKAIVYTSTTTTENGESDSSAPTLTQNAEGSHAEASASTSSCETRRTVVSTFPHDEITCHRTIASHACGVTSVAVNQDKVFAGAHDGSTKVFDIESGQLLKDLKGHTMSVWGLAVMPSGDRYFSAGSDGSIKVWDWLQEDDAACLVKSIPDHNGKVYGLAVDQGRLYSASSDKTVKVWDTETLECLATFQGHIGGINSLAPLKDASSRQLVTGSADKTIKLWDVTTGTCLKTVRRGTSEVLGVAVGDGMIFGSTYDAVIHVYDLNEGQELGTLSGHNWEVWQLEYGQGHLFSASFDHTIKRWDPRRFQCDLTLKGHKGFVHGMALADNCLVTGCADRTIKIWR
;
A
#
# COMPACT_ATOMS: atom_id res chain seq x y z
N MET A 1 63.99 34.05 -16.78
CA MET A 1 65.23 33.44 -17.29
C MET A 1 64.87 32.25 -18.18
N SER A 2 65.76 31.84 -19.09
CA SER A 2 65.62 30.78 -20.12
C SER A 2 64.79 29.54 -19.72
N ALA A 3 63.90 28.92 -20.51
CA ALA A 3 63.76 28.65 -21.97
C ALA A 3 64.23 27.23 -22.42
N ARG A 4 63.36 26.54 -23.20
CA ARG A 4 63.57 25.33 -24.05
C ARG A 4 63.80 23.99 -23.30
N SER A 5 63.44 22.80 -23.80
CA SER A 5 62.85 22.36 -25.10
C SER A 5 62.20 20.95 -25.04
N SER A 6 61.26 20.66 -25.94
CA SER A 6 60.74 19.31 -26.34
C SER A 6 61.81 18.48 -27.13
N PRO A 7 61.62 17.22 -27.63
CA PRO A 7 60.38 16.56 -28.13
C PRO A 7 60.20 15.02 -27.86
N GLU A 8 59.15 14.42 -28.46
CA GLU A 8 58.89 12.98 -28.69
C GLU A 8 59.76 12.40 -29.87
N PRO A 9 59.54 11.22 -30.55
CA PRO A 9 58.47 10.17 -30.48
C PRO A 9 58.90 8.68 -30.73
N LEU A 10 57.91 7.80 -31.06
CA LEU A 10 57.96 6.42 -31.62
C LEU A 10 58.24 5.29 -30.58
N GLY A 11 57.53 4.15 -30.50
CA GLY A 11 56.33 3.61 -31.19
C GLY A 11 55.74 2.46 -30.30
N SER A 12 54.91 1.50 -30.73
CA SER A 12 54.23 1.21 -32.02
C SER A 12 53.05 0.21 -31.80
N SER A 13 52.23 -0.03 -32.83
CA SER A 13 51.15 -1.06 -32.91
C SER A 13 51.66 -2.30 -33.70
N PRO A 14 50.88 -3.37 -34.06
CA PRO A 14 49.40 -3.54 -34.02
C PRO A 14 48.82 -4.94 -33.70
N MET A 15 47.46 -5.06 -33.78
CA MET A 15 46.67 -6.20 -34.32
C MET A 15 46.73 -7.59 -33.64
N GLU A 16 45.72 -8.47 -33.72
CA GLU A 16 44.27 -8.36 -34.00
C GLU A 16 43.62 -9.74 -33.70
N ASN A 17 42.29 -9.78 -33.50
CA ASN A 17 41.40 -10.95 -33.65
C ASN A 17 41.66 -12.20 -32.74
N GLY A 18 40.66 -12.95 -32.29
CA GLY A 18 39.21 -12.85 -32.51
C GLY A 18 38.56 -14.24 -32.49
N ILE A 19 37.23 -14.26 -32.63
CA ILE A 19 36.35 -15.45 -32.82
C ILE A 19 35.98 -16.19 -31.53
N ALA A 20 34.66 -16.36 -31.38
CA ALA A 20 33.97 -17.16 -30.36
C ALA A 20 33.42 -18.44 -31.01
N GLU A 21 33.00 -19.44 -30.23
CA GLU A 21 32.00 -20.40 -30.69
C GLU A 21 31.19 -21.04 -29.56
N ASN A 22 29.98 -21.51 -29.89
CA ASN A 22 28.95 -22.00 -28.98
C ASN A 22 28.99 -23.53 -28.83
N ALA A 23 28.51 -24.05 -27.68
CA ALA A 23 27.55 -25.16 -27.55
C ALA A 23 27.19 -25.27 -26.05
N ASN A 24 25.95 -25.23 -25.55
CA ASN A 24 24.68 -25.93 -25.87
C ASN A 24 24.62 -27.37 -25.32
N ASP A 25 23.40 -27.81 -24.98
CA ASP A 25 22.97 -29.16 -24.60
C ASP A 25 23.31 -29.62 -23.15
N ASP A 26 22.49 -30.43 -22.45
CA ASP A 26 21.02 -30.55 -22.37
C ASP A 26 20.66 -31.50 -21.19
N ALA A 27 19.39 -31.52 -20.75
CA ALA A 27 18.78 -32.56 -19.88
C ALA A 27 19.37 -32.76 -18.44
N GLU A 28 18.71 -33.37 -17.45
CA GLU A 28 17.40 -34.05 -17.39
C GLU A 28 16.76 -33.89 -15.97
N ALA A 29 15.59 -34.48 -15.73
CA ALA A 29 14.71 -34.16 -14.59
C ALA A 29 14.69 -35.22 -13.45
N GLU A 30 13.66 -35.14 -12.60
CA GLU A 30 13.25 -36.06 -11.50
C GLU A 30 13.99 -35.87 -10.14
N VAL A 31 13.36 -35.31 -9.10
CA VAL A 31 12.31 -35.87 -8.20
C VAL A 31 12.85 -36.99 -7.30
N GLU A 32 13.02 -36.76 -5.98
CA GLU A 32 12.05 -37.19 -4.94
C GLU A 32 12.45 -36.70 -3.52
N PHE A 33 11.75 -37.19 -2.48
CA PHE A 33 11.54 -36.55 -1.17
C PHE A 33 12.60 -36.85 -0.08
N LEU A 34 12.70 -35.90 0.87
CA LEU A 34 12.99 -36.06 2.31
C LEU A 34 14.12 -37.00 2.76
N HIS A 35 15.11 -36.45 3.49
CA HIS A 35 15.34 -36.80 4.90
C HIS A 35 16.11 -35.67 5.64
N THR A 36 15.97 -35.62 6.97
CA THR A 36 16.44 -34.54 7.84
C THR A 36 17.95 -34.55 8.12
N PRO A 37 18.56 -33.40 8.47
CA PRO A 37 20.01 -33.26 8.58
C PRO A 37 20.58 -33.64 9.96
N SER A 38 21.83 -34.10 9.99
CA SER A 38 22.70 -34.06 11.18
C SER A 38 23.89 -33.11 10.91
N PRO A 39 24.30 -32.26 11.87
CA PRO A 39 25.19 -31.13 11.58
C PRO A 39 26.67 -31.46 11.81
N SER A 40 27.51 -31.24 10.80
CA SER A 40 28.97 -31.22 10.92
C SER A 40 29.55 -29.85 10.52
N ILE A 41 29.28 -28.83 11.34
CA ILE A 41 30.00 -27.54 11.30
C ILE A 41 30.88 -27.41 12.54
N LEU A 42 32.19 -27.59 12.35
CA LEU A 42 33.27 -27.04 13.18
C LEU A 42 34.37 -26.63 12.18
N CYS A 43 34.29 -25.44 11.57
CA CYS A 43 34.74 -24.14 12.09
C CYS A 43 36.29 -24.02 12.17
N PRO A 44 36.90 -22.91 11.73
CA PRO A 44 38.30 -22.91 11.27
C PRO A 44 39.33 -22.50 12.34
N VAL A 45 40.60 -22.83 12.06
CA VAL A 45 41.83 -22.38 12.75
C VAL A 45 41.85 -22.66 14.28
N LEU A 46 42.39 -23.83 14.63
CA LEU A 46 43.00 -24.06 15.94
C LEU A 46 44.39 -23.41 15.95
N GLU A 47 44.57 -22.33 16.73
CA GLU A 47 45.88 -21.77 17.05
C GLU A 47 46.62 -22.70 18.03
N ILE A 48 47.22 -23.77 17.50
CA ILE A 48 48.19 -24.60 18.22
C ILE A 48 49.55 -23.92 18.03
N GLU A 49 50.05 -23.22 19.05
CA GLU A 49 51.41 -22.65 19.06
C GLU A 49 52.35 -23.43 20.01
N PRO A 50 52.94 -24.56 19.57
CA PRO A 50 53.97 -25.24 20.35
C PRO A 50 55.32 -24.53 20.17
N PHE A 51 55.96 -24.20 21.29
CA PHE A 51 57.35 -23.73 21.32
C PHE A 51 58.29 -24.90 21.59
N CYS A 52 59.42 -24.98 20.88
CA CYS A 52 60.42 -26.00 21.15
C CYS A 52 61.03 -25.80 22.56
N PRO A 53 60.99 -26.81 23.46
CA PRO A 53 61.43 -26.63 24.84
C PRO A 53 62.96 -26.41 24.98
N LEU A 54 63.75 -26.75 23.96
CA LEU A 54 65.21 -26.60 23.97
C LEU A 54 65.70 -25.25 23.42
N CYS A 55 65.11 -24.74 22.35
CA CYS A 55 65.55 -23.49 21.69
C CYS A 55 64.52 -22.35 21.72
N ARG A 56 63.31 -22.59 22.25
CA ARG A 56 62.18 -21.64 22.34
C ARG A 56 61.75 -21.00 21.02
N SER A 57 62.12 -21.58 19.87
CA SER A 57 61.55 -21.19 18.58
C SER A 57 60.12 -21.71 18.43
N ARG A 58 59.28 -20.97 17.69
CA ARG A 58 57.95 -21.42 17.25
C ARG A 58 58.14 -22.61 16.31
N ILE A 59 57.40 -23.70 16.52
CA ILE A 59 57.36 -24.84 15.60
C ILE A 59 56.13 -24.65 14.70
N LYS A 60 56.30 -24.69 13.38
CA LYS A 60 55.15 -24.66 12.47
C LYS A 60 54.64 -26.07 12.22
N LEU A 61 53.34 -26.20 11.93
CA LEU A 61 52.70 -27.50 11.70
C LEU A 61 53.30 -28.27 10.50
N GLU A 62 53.82 -27.52 9.53
CA GLU A 62 54.52 -27.98 8.32
C GLU A 62 55.93 -28.56 8.59
N ASP A 63 56.53 -28.28 9.76
CA ASP A 63 57.87 -28.78 10.14
C ASP A 63 57.84 -30.17 10.83
N LEU A 64 56.65 -30.72 11.11
CA LEU A 64 56.48 -32.01 11.80
C LEU A 64 56.53 -33.19 10.82
N HIS A 65 57.58 -34.00 10.89
CA HIS A 65 57.68 -35.23 10.08
C HIS A 65 56.59 -36.26 10.50
N PRO A 66 55.83 -36.89 9.58
CA PRO A 66 54.55 -37.52 9.91
C PRO A 66 54.56 -38.74 10.84
N ASN A 67 55.72 -39.36 11.08
CA ASN A 67 55.82 -40.76 11.53
C ASN A 67 56.56 -41.00 12.86
N LEU A 68 56.80 -39.99 13.71
CA LEU A 68 57.52 -40.19 14.98
C LEU A 68 56.83 -39.56 16.20
N ALA A 69 56.34 -40.41 17.10
CA ALA A 69 56.06 -40.17 18.54
C ALA A 69 55.16 -38.98 18.96
N LEU A 70 54.63 -38.19 18.04
CA LEU A 70 53.93 -36.94 18.35
C LEU A 70 52.47 -37.11 18.76
N ALA A 71 51.79 -38.20 18.40
CA ALA A 71 50.40 -38.44 18.82
C ALA A 71 50.21 -38.40 20.36
N GLY A 72 51.19 -38.93 21.12
CA GLY A 72 51.19 -38.89 22.59
C GLY A 72 51.59 -37.54 23.18
N LEU A 73 52.43 -36.76 22.48
CA LEU A 73 52.78 -35.39 22.87
C LEU A 73 51.63 -34.41 22.59
N ILE A 74 50.87 -34.62 21.52
CA ILE A 74 49.68 -33.84 21.16
C ILE A 74 48.60 -33.97 22.26
N SER A 75 48.40 -35.15 22.86
CA SER A 75 47.48 -35.30 24.00
C SER A 75 47.90 -34.54 25.27
N GLU A 76 49.19 -34.27 25.48
CA GLU A 76 49.67 -33.48 26.62
C GLU A 76 49.67 -31.96 26.37
N LEU A 77 49.39 -31.50 25.14
CA LEU A 77 49.31 -30.08 24.84
C LEU A 77 48.16 -29.41 25.60
N LEU A 78 48.50 -28.30 26.26
CA LEU A 78 47.56 -27.41 26.92
C LEU A 78 47.00 -26.41 25.90
N VAL A 79 45.70 -26.51 25.63
CA VAL A 79 44.99 -25.72 24.63
C VAL A 79 43.99 -24.80 25.33
N TYR A 80 43.79 -23.58 24.81
CA TYR A 80 42.73 -22.71 25.28
C TYR A 80 41.36 -23.27 24.90
N CYS A 81 40.37 -23.16 25.79
CA CYS A 81 38.98 -23.45 25.45
C CYS A 81 38.55 -22.61 24.23
N THR A 82 37.90 -23.24 23.24
CA THR A 82 37.41 -22.58 22.02
C THR A 82 36.43 -21.43 22.32
N ASN A 83 35.75 -21.49 23.46
CA ASN A 83 34.86 -20.44 23.97
C ASN A 83 35.60 -19.28 24.68
N LYS A 84 36.92 -19.12 24.52
CA LYS A 84 37.70 -17.96 25.01
C LYS A 84 37.13 -16.62 24.54
N LYS A 85 36.57 -16.56 23.33
CA LYS A 85 35.85 -15.39 22.79
C LYS A 85 34.61 -14.99 23.61
N TYR A 86 34.02 -15.93 24.35
CA TYR A 86 32.87 -15.72 25.23
C TYR A 86 33.28 -15.58 26.71
N GLY A 87 34.57 -15.39 27.01
CA GLY A 87 35.09 -15.10 28.35
C GLY A 87 35.56 -16.31 29.15
N CYS A 88 35.67 -17.52 28.57
CA CYS A 88 36.24 -18.66 29.27
C CYS A 88 37.77 -18.52 29.45
N PRO A 89 38.32 -18.50 30.69
CA PRO A 89 39.75 -18.38 30.93
C PRO A 89 40.46 -19.73 31.05
N GLN A 90 39.75 -20.87 30.95
CA GLN A 90 40.34 -22.18 31.22
C GLN A 90 41.25 -22.67 30.08
N ILE A 91 42.37 -23.23 30.50
CA ILE A 91 43.35 -23.96 29.70
C ILE A 91 43.14 -25.43 30.01
N VAL A 92 42.95 -26.26 28.99
CA VAL A 92 42.56 -27.66 29.12
C VAL A 92 43.48 -28.50 28.24
N ARG A 93 43.82 -29.72 28.68
CA ARG A 93 44.57 -30.67 27.83
C ARG A 93 43.73 -31.05 26.60
N GLN A 94 44.39 -31.31 25.47
CA GLN A 94 43.71 -31.57 24.20
C GLN A 94 42.79 -32.80 24.23
N ASP A 95 43.12 -33.82 25.02
CA ASP A 95 42.30 -35.01 25.26
C ASP A 95 40.97 -34.69 25.99
N ALA A 96 41.03 -33.86 27.03
CA ALA A 96 39.88 -33.43 27.83
C ALA A 96 39.10 -32.25 27.21
N LEU A 97 39.64 -31.61 26.17
CA LEU A 97 39.05 -30.43 25.52
C LEU A 97 37.63 -30.70 25.03
N HIS A 98 37.37 -31.86 24.42
CA HIS A 98 36.03 -32.21 23.91
C HIS A 98 35.00 -32.28 25.05
N GLY A 99 35.35 -32.93 26.17
CA GLY A 99 34.50 -32.98 27.37
C GLY A 99 34.29 -31.61 27.99
N HIS A 100 35.33 -30.77 28.08
CA HIS A 100 35.19 -29.41 28.60
C HIS A 100 34.28 -28.53 27.72
N VAL A 101 34.42 -28.60 26.39
CA VAL A 101 33.63 -27.77 25.46
C VAL A 101 32.12 -28.08 25.58
N LEU A 102 31.75 -29.35 25.75
CA LEU A 102 30.35 -29.77 25.91
C LEU A 102 29.68 -29.22 27.19
N TYR A 103 30.44 -29.08 28.29
CA TYR A 103 29.93 -28.63 29.59
C TYR A 103 30.42 -27.23 30.00
N CYS A 104 31.01 -26.46 29.07
CA CYS A 104 31.55 -25.14 29.34
C CYS A 104 30.42 -24.15 29.68
N SER A 105 30.48 -23.52 30.85
CA SER A 105 29.47 -22.53 31.30
C SER A 105 29.40 -21.27 30.41
N TYR A 106 30.39 -21.07 29.53
CA TYR A 106 30.47 -19.99 28.56
C TYR A 106 30.14 -20.43 27.12
N ALA A 107 29.68 -21.67 26.91
CA ALA A 107 29.21 -22.12 25.60
C ALA A 107 27.96 -21.30 25.18
N PRO A 108 27.87 -20.90 23.89
CA PRO A 108 26.72 -20.18 23.38
C PRO A 108 25.48 -21.08 23.32
N THR A 109 24.37 -20.58 23.83
CA THR A 109 23.07 -21.28 23.88
C THR A 109 21.95 -20.43 23.32
N GLN A 110 20.89 -21.11 22.90
CA GLN A 110 19.64 -20.52 22.43
C GLN A 110 18.53 -20.95 23.40
N CYS A 111 17.53 -20.08 23.62
CA CYS A 111 16.39 -20.41 24.46
C CYS A 111 15.61 -21.62 23.90
N SER A 112 15.09 -22.49 24.77
CA SER A 112 14.23 -23.62 24.38
C SER A 112 12.97 -23.16 23.59
N ASN A 113 12.48 -21.95 23.88
CA ASN A 113 11.33 -21.33 23.21
C ASN A 113 11.69 -20.64 21.88
N LYS A 114 12.78 -21.05 21.22
CA LYS A 114 13.14 -20.57 19.86
C LYS A 114 11.99 -20.74 18.86
N ASN A 115 11.27 -21.86 18.93
CA ASN A 115 10.14 -22.15 18.04
C ASN A 115 8.93 -21.24 18.30
N LEU A 116 8.85 -20.60 19.47
CA LEU A 116 7.86 -19.57 19.82
C LEU A 116 8.36 -18.15 19.49
N GLY A 117 9.51 -18.02 18.81
CA GLY A 117 10.07 -16.75 18.36
C GLY A 117 11.01 -16.05 19.36
N CYS A 118 11.43 -16.71 20.45
CA CYS A 118 12.34 -16.08 21.41
C CYS A 118 13.73 -15.79 20.79
N PRO A 119 14.19 -14.52 20.71
CA PRO A 119 15.42 -14.15 20.01
C PRO A 119 16.70 -14.35 20.85
N TYR A 120 16.59 -14.86 22.08
CA TYR A 120 17.70 -14.90 23.03
C TYR A 120 18.86 -15.81 22.58
N LYS A 121 20.06 -15.24 22.60
CA LYS A 121 21.36 -15.90 22.43
C LYS A 121 22.28 -15.43 23.55
N GLY A 122 22.78 -16.34 24.37
CA GLY A 122 23.59 -16.03 25.55
C GLY A 122 24.46 -17.20 25.99
N THR A 123 25.15 -17.08 27.12
CA THR A 123 25.97 -18.18 27.65
C THR A 123 25.10 -19.21 28.40
N MET A 124 25.56 -20.46 28.51
CA MET A 124 24.94 -21.49 29.37
C MET A 124 24.63 -20.98 30.79
N ARG A 125 25.49 -20.10 31.34
CA ARG A 125 25.31 -19.50 32.67
C ARG A 125 24.08 -18.60 32.72
N ASP A 126 23.96 -17.68 31.76
CA ASP A 126 22.90 -16.66 31.74
C ASP A 126 21.56 -17.21 31.22
N ALA A 127 21.60 -18.33 30.48
CA ALA A 127 20.43 -19.01 29.94
C ALA A 127 19.46 -19.50 31.02
N ARG A 128 19.95 -19.85 32.22
CA ARG A 128 19.08 -20.30 33.33
C ARG A 128 18.20 -19.17 33.85
N ASP A 129 18.80 -17.99 34.02
CA ASP A 129 18.11 -16.79 34.49
C ASP A 129 17.20 -16.22 33.39
N HIS A 130 17.59 -16.36 32.11
CA HIS A 130 16.71 -16.06 30.99
C HIS A 130 15.49 -16.98 30.95
N LEU A 131 15.65 -18.30 31.12
CA LEU A 131 14.53 -19.25 31.08
C LEU A 131 13.49 -18.99 32.17
N GLN A 132 13.93 -18.62 33.39
CA GLN A 132 13.01 -18.24 34.47
C GLN A 132 12.22 -16.95 34.17
N ASN A 133 12.82 -16.01 33.40
CA ASN A 133 12.22 -14.73 33.04
C ASN A 133 11.71 -14.68 31.59
N CYS A 134 11.61 -15.82 30.91
CA CYS A 134 11.27 -15.86 29.49
C CYS A 134 9.78 -15.57 29.30
N VAL A 135 9.45 -14.43 28.71
CA VAL A 135 8.06 -13.99 28.44
C VAL A 135 7.25 -15.09 27.74
N TYR A 136 7.88 -15.81 26.81
CA TYR A 136 7.24 -16.88 26.03
C TYR A 136 6.88 -18.12 26.85
N GLU A 137 7.57 -18.43 27.96
CA GLU A 137 7.23 -19.60 28.79
C GLU A 137 5.86 -19.41 29.44
N ARG A 138 5.52 -18.17 29.84
CA ARG A 138 4.21 -17.84 30.42
C ARG A 138 3.06 -17.90 29.41
N PHE A 139 3.35 -17.64 28.13
CA PHE A 139 2.35 -17.67 27.05
C PHE A 139 2.29 -18.99 26.27
N LYS A 140 3.24 -19.91 26.52
CA LYS A 140 3.36 -21.21 25.84
C LYS A 140 2.05 -21.98 25.72
N GLY A 141 1.34 -22.19 26.83
CA GLY A 141 0.05 -22.90 26.82
C GLY A 141 -1.06 -22.18 26.03
N TYR A 142 -1.02 -20.84 25.95
CA TYR A 142 -1.93 -20.08 25.08
C TYR A 142 -1.59 -20.29 23.61
N ILE A 143 -0.30 -20.17 23.25
CA ILE A 143 0.19 -20.32 21.86
C ILE A 143 -0.04 -21.75 21.34
N GLU A 144 0.23 -22.77 22.16
CA GLU A 144 -0.09 -24.17 21.84
C GLU A 144 -1.60 -24.36 21.62
N SER A 145 -2.45 -23.71 22.42
CA SER A 145 -3.91 -23.76 22.23
C SER A 145 -4.40 -23.05 20.97
N THR A 146 -3.76 -21.95 20.56
CA THR A 146 -4.09 -21.24 19.32
C THR A 146 -3.61 -22.01 18.09
N ASN A 147 -2.40 -22.57 18.11
CA ASN A 147 -1.87 -23.37 17.01
C ASN A 147 -2.77 -24.59 16.74
N LYS A 148 -3.22 -25.28 17.79
CA LYS A 148 -4.19 -26.38 17.68
C LYS A 148 -5.59 -25.96 17.18
N ARG A 149 -5.92 -24.66 17.20
CA ARG A 149 -7.12 -24.11 16.54
C ARG A 149 -6.85 -23.79 15.07
N PHE A 150 -5.66 -23.29 14.73
CA PHE A 150 -5.23 -23.09 13.34
C PHE A 150 -5.16 -24.41 12.57
N GLU A 151 -4.52 -25.46 13.11
CA GLU A 151 -4.49 -26.81 12.51
C GLU A 151 -5.90 -27.35 12.19
N LYS A 152 -6.88 -27.08 13.07
CA LYS A 152 -8.29 -27.45 12.85
C LYS A 152 -8.96 -26.62 11.75
N LEU A 153 -8.61 -25.34 11.62
CA LEU A 153 -9.11 -24.47 10.55
C LEU A 153 -8.52 -24.87 9.20
N GLU A 154 -7.24 -25.20 9.14
CA GLU A 154 -6.57 -25.71 7.92
C GLU A 154 -7.20 -27.03 7.45
N ALA A 155 -7.49 -27.96 8.37
CA ALA A 155 -8.23 -29.18 8.06
C ALA A 155 -9.63 -28.90 7.48
N LEU A 156 -10.39 -27.98 8.08
CA LEU A 156 -11.71 -27.56 7.58
C LEU A 156 -11.64 -26.92 6.19
N ILE A 157 -10.62 -26.08 5.94
CA ILE A 157 -10.39 -25.45 4.62
C ILE A 157 -10.05 -26.52 3.57
N SER A 158 -9.22 -27.51 3.92
CA SER A 158 -8.88 -28.64 3.03
C SER A 158 -10.11 -29.49 2.66
N ASP A 159 -10.98 -29.78 3.62
CA ASP A 159 -12.23 -30.51 3.38
C ASP A 159 -13.23 -29.69 2.54
N GLN A 160 -13.36 -28.38 2.79
CA GLN A 160 -14.18 -27.49 1.96
C GLN A 160 -13.67 -27.38 0.53
N ALA A 161 -12.35 -27.26 0.32
CA ALA A 161 -11.74 -27.27 -1.01
C ALA A 161 -12.06 -28.58 -1.77
N ARG A 162 -12.05 -29.72 -1.07
CA ARG A 162 -12.40 -31.03 -1.64
C ARG A 162 -13.87 -31.13 -2.05
N GLU A 163 -14.80 -30.56 -1.27
CA GLU A 163 -16.21 -30.48 -1.66
C GLU A 163 -16.46 -29.53 -2.83
N ILE A 164 -15.78 -28.38 -2.87
CA ILE A 164 -15.83 -27.46 -4.03
C ILE A 164 -15.36 -28.19 -5.29
N GLU A 165 -14.29 -28.99 -5.21
CA GLU A 165 -13.80 -29.77 -6.35
C GLU A 165 -14.82 -30.83 -6.81
N LYS A 166 -15.48 -31.54 -5.89
CA LYS A 166 -16.57 -32.49 -6.22
C LYS A 166 -17.74 -31.78 -6.92
N LEU A 167 -18.18 -30.63 -6.39
CA LEU A 167 -19.26 -29.83 -6.98
C LEU A 167 -18.88 -29.33 -8.38
N GLN A 168 -17.63 -28.89 -8.58
CA GLN A 168 -17.13 -28.53 -9.92
C GLN A 168 -17.15 -29.71 -10.89
N ARG A 169 -16.80 -30.93 -10.47
CA ARG A 169 -16.93 -32.14 -11.31
C ARG A 169 -18.39 -32.44 -11.66
N ILE A 170 -19.31 -32.30 -10.71
CA ILE A 170 -20.76 -32.48 -10.94
C ILE A 170 -21.29 -31.45 -11.95
N ILE A 171 -20.89 -30.18 -11.84
CA ILE A 171 -21.27 -29.12 -12.79
C ILE A 171 -20.70 -29.39 -14.20
N ARG A 172 -19.47 -29.91 -14.30
CA ARG A 172 -18.89 -30.31 -15.61
C ARG A 172 -19.63 -31.50 -16.22
N ALA A 173 -20.04 -32.48 -15.41
CA ALA A 173 -20.83 -33.63 -15.87
C ALA A 173 -22.27 -33.24 -16.26
N GLY A 174 -22.92 -32.35 -15.50
CA GLY A 174 -24.29 -31.89 -15.75
C GLY A 174 -24.47 -31.03 -17.01
N LYS A 175 -23.38 -30.47 -17.56
CA LYS A 175 -23.40 -29.72 -18.83
C LYS A 175 -23.55 -30.61 -20.09
N ALA A 176 -23.62 -31.93 -19.94
CA ALA A 176 -23.79 -32.87 -21.05
C ALA A 176 -25.26 -33.22 -21.38
N ILE A 177 -26.25 -32.50 -20.84
CA ILE A 177 -27.66 -32.67 -21.21
C ILE A 177 -28.00 -31.75 -22.38
N VAL A 178 -27.94 -32.31 -23.59
CA VAL A 178 -28.40 -31.66 -24.81
C VAL A 178 -29.93 -31.57 -24.78
N TYR A 179 -30.48 -30.35 -24.85
CA TYR A 179 -31.90 -30.15 -25.15
C TYR A 179 -32.16 -30.46 -26.64
N THR A 180 -32.48 -31.72 -26.95
CA THR A 180 -33.09 -32.07 -28.25
C THR A 180 -34.59 -31.82 -28.18
N SER A 181 -35.04 -30.68 -28.69
CA SER A 181 -36.47 -30.37 -28.85
C SER A 181 -37.05 -31.10 -30.07
N THR A 182 -37.63 -32.28 -29.85
CA THR A 182 -38.42 -32.99 -30.87
C THR A 182 -39.90 -33.02 -30.49
N THR A 183 -40.68 -32.11 -31.05
CA THR A 183 -42.15 -32.18 -31.04
C THR A 183 -42.68 -32.02 -32.47
N THR A 184 -42.80 -33.17 -33.12
CA THR A 184 -43.91 -33.58 -33.99
C THR A 184 -44.73 -32.50 -34.71
N THR A 185 -44.67 -32.54 -36.03
CA THR A 185 -45.65 -31.95 -36.95
C THR A 185 -47.00 -32.68 -36.88
N GLU A 186 -48.09 -31.95 -36.64
CA GLU A 186 -49.43 -32.33 -37.10
C GLU A 186 -50.04 -31.15 -37.87
N ASN A 187 -50.63 -31.43 -39.03
CA ASN A 187 -51.27 -30.44 -39.90
C ASN A 187 -52.74 -30.26 -39.49
N GLY A 188 -53.21 -29.01 -39.44
CA GLY A 188 -54.63 -28.68 -39.25
C GLY A 188 -54.92 -27.26 -39.74
N GLU A 189 -55.90 -27.11 -40.62
CA GLU A 189 -56.20 -25.87 -41.35
C GLU A 189 -56.96 -24.83 -40.50
N SER A 190 -56.61 -23.54 -40.62
CA SER A 190 -57.46 -22.52 -41.26
C SER A 190 -57.01 -21.08 -40.95
N ASP A 191 -57.24 -20.18 -41.91
CA ASP A 191 -57.49 -18.72 -41.83
C ASP A 191 -56.68 -17.78 -40.92
N SER A 192 -56.50 -16.48 -41.23
CA SER A 192 -56.48 -15.69 -42.49
C SER A 192 -56.02 -14.26 -42.13
N SER A 193 -55.55 -13.47 -43.10
CA SER A 193 -55.07 -12.06 -42.95
C SER A 193 -53.79 -11.87 -42.10
N ALA A 194 -52.93 -10.87 -42.29
CA ALA A 194 -52.94 -9.64 -43.10
C ALA A 194 -51.49 -9.32 -43.62
N PRO A 195 -51.24 -8.34 -44.53
CA PRO A 195 -50.19 -8.51 -45.57
C PRO A 195 -48.82 -7.79 -45.38
N THR A 196 -47.84 -8.29 -46.14
CA THR A 196 -46.88 -7.55 -47.03
C THR A 196 -46.11 -6.35 -46.44
N LEU A 197 -44.82 -6.47 -46.08
CA LEU A 197 -43.59 -6.49 -46.93
C LEU A 197 -43.26 -5.16 -47.65
N THR A 198 -42.00 -4.71 -47.46
CA THR A 198 -41.13 -4.01 -48.46
C THR A 198 -41.54 -2.59 -48.93
N GLN A 199 -40.67 -1.68 -49.39
CA GLN A 199 -39.20 -1.65 -49.59
C GLN A 199 -38.71 -0.19 -49.78
N ASN A 200 -37.41 0.04 -49.53
CA ASN A 200 -36.46 0.89 -50.28
C ASN A 200 -36.67 2.40 -50.52
N ALA A 201 -35.50 3.01 -50.84
CA ALA A 201 -35.27 4.21 -51.65
C ALA A 201 -35.67 5.55 -51.02
N GLU A 202 -35.00 6.68 -51.23
CA GLU A 202 -33.70 7.11 -51.76
C GLU A 202 -33.71 8.65 -51.52
N GLY A 203 -32.58 9.35 -51.61
CA GLY A 203 -32.52 10.79 -51.29
C GLY A 203 -32.89 11.73 -52.45
N SER A 204 -33.23 12.98 -52.14
CA SER A 204 -33.22 14.08 -53.11
C SER A 204 -32.98 15.45 -52.44
N HIS A 205 -32.17 16.29 -53.09
CA HIS A 205 -31.78 17.65 -52.66
C HIS A 205 -32.82 18.75 -53.01
N ALA A 206 -32.84 19.84 -52.22
CA ALA A 206 -32.97 21.25 -52.62
C ALA A 206 -32.87 22.13 -51.34
N GLU A 207 -31.88 23.02 -51.17
CA GLU A 207 -31.92 24.47 -51.51
C GLU A 207 -33.04 25.29 -50.81
N ALA A 208 -32.83 26.52 -50.30
CA ALA A 208 -31.65 27.29 -49.91
C ALA A 208 -32.10 28.56 -49.12
N SER A 209 -31.30 29.11 -48.20
CA SER A 209 -31.14 30.57 -47.96
C SER A 209 -30.23 30.87 -46.75
N ALA A 210 -29.53 32.01 -46.81
CA ALA A 210 -28.43 32.33 -45.91
C ALA A 210 -28.86 33.02 -44.59
N SER A 211 -28.04 32.83 -43.55
CA SER A 211 -27.54 33.97 -42.79
C SER A 211 -26.14 33.67 -42.24
N THR A 212 -25.19 34.58 -42.47
CA THR A 212 -23.84 34.50 -41.92
C THR A 212 -23.80 35.14 -40.54
N SER A 213 -23.57 34.36 -39.50
CA SER A 213 -23.03 34.86 -38.24
C SER A 213 -21.73 34.11 -37.92
N SER A 214 -20.65 34.86 -37.71
CA SER A 214 -19.34 34.32 -37.35
C SER A 214 -19.34 33.89 -35.89
N CYS A 215 -19.89 32.71 -35.60
CA CYS A 215 -19.66 32.04 -34.33
C CYS A 215 -18.32 31.32 -34.42
N GLU A 216 -17.26 31.92 -33.86
CA GLU A 216 -16.02 31.20 -33.60
C GLU A 216 -16.36 29.97 -32.75
N THR A 217 -16.32 28.79 -33.38
CA THR A 217 -16.50 27.54 -32.66
C THR A 217 -15.24 27.32 -31.84
N ARG A 218 -15.20 27.97 -30.68
CA ARG A 218 -14.17 27.79 -29.66
C ARG A 218 -14.29 26.34 -29.22
N ARG A 219 -13.52 25.46 -29.88
CA ARG A 219 -13.33 24.07 -29.46
C ARG A 219 -12.88 24.13 -28.01
N THR A 220 -13.81 23.87 -27.11
CA THR A 220 -13.49 23.48 -25.75
C THR A 220 -12.69 22.20 -25.90
N VAL A 221 -11.37 22.34 -25.80
CA VAL A 221 -10.49 21.19 -25.59
C VAL A 221 -10.92 20.63 -24.25
N VAL A 222 -11.76 19.59 -24.29
CA VAL A 222 -12.02 18.75 -23.12
C VAL A 222 -10.67 18.18 -22.77
N SER A 223 -10.05 18.73 -21.73
CA SER A 223 -8.72 18.32 -21.28
C SER A 223 -8.86 16.96 -20.64
N THR A 224 -8.76 15.94 -21.49
CA THR A 224 -8.69 14.56 -21.08
C THR A 224 -7.38 14.36 -20.33
N PHE A 225 -7.49 13.99 -19.06
CA PHE A 225 -6.39 13.47 -18.29
C PHE A 225 -5.73 12.33 -19.11
N PRO A 226 -4.40 12.34 -19.26
CA PRO A 226 -3.75 11.54 -20.28
C PRO A 226 -4.08 10.05 -20.13
N HIS A 227 -4.48 9.45 -21.25
CA HIS A 227 -4.76 8.03 -21.33
C HIS A 227 -3.44 7.22 -21.37
N ASP A 228 -2.40 7.82 -21.95
CA ASP A 228 -1.03 7.29 -22.07
C ASP A 228 -0.22 7.36 -20.76
N GLU A 229 1.07 7.02 -20.84
CA GLU A 229 1.99 6.75 -19.73
C GLU A 229 2.15 7.93 -18.75
N ILE A 230 1.30 7.95 -17.71
CA ILE A 230 1.38 8.93 -16.61
C ILE A 230 2.69 8.73 -15.84
N THR A 231 3.50 9.79 -15.77
CA THR A 231 4.80 9.79 -15.10
C THR A 231 4.82 10.73 -13.90
N CYS A 232 5.78 10.51 -12.98
CA CYS A 232 6.01 11.42 -11.87
C CYS A 232 6.75 12.67 -12.38
N HIS A 233 5.99 13.69 -12.81
CA HIS A 233 6.52 14.96 -13.29
C HIS A 233 7.34 15.71 -12.22
N ARG A 234 6.89 15.68 -10.95
CA ARG A 234 7.58 16.36 -9.84
C ARG A 234 7.47 15.59 -8.54
N THR A 235 8.52 15.65 -7.72
CA THR A 235 8.53 15.20 -6.32
C THR A 235 8.94 16.37 -5.44
N ILE A 236 8.07 16.79 -4.52
CA ILE A 236 8.32 17.85 -3.55
C ILE A 236 8.60 17.20 -2.19
N ALA A 237 9.76 17.46 -1.60
CA ALA A 237 10.19 16.88 -0.32
C ALA A 237 10.48 18.00 0.69
N SER A 238 9.42 18.67 1.17
CA SER A 238 9.52 19.86 2.03
C SER A 238 8.95 19.69 3.44
N HIS A 239 8.24 18.59 3.74
CA HIS A 239 7.72 18.33 5.09
C HIS A 239 8.77 17.57 5.93
N ALA A 240 8.84 17.88 7.23
CA ALA A 240 9.70 17.17 8.16
C ALA A 240 9.18 15.76 8.48
N CYS A 241 7.85 15.64 8.54
CA CYS A 241 7.10 14.42 8.79
C CYS A 241 6.27 13.99 7.56
N GLY A 242 5.66 12.80 7.61
CA GLY A 242 4.90 12.24 6.49
C GLY A 242 3.69 13.09 6.12
N VAL A 243 3.38 13.16 4.82
CA VAL A 243 2.22 13.89 4.28
C VAL A 243 1.00 12.99 4.39
N THR A 244 -0.02 13.47 5.11
CA THR A 244 -1.24 12.74 5.48
C THR A 244 -2.43 13.12 4.63
N SER A 245 -2.48 14.36 4.13
CA SER A 245 -3.58 14.86 3.31
C SER A 245 -3.09 15.82 2.24
N VAL A 246 -3.80 15.87 1.11
CA VAL A 246 -3.52 16.77 -0.02
C VAL A 246 -4.84 17.26 -0.57
N ALA A 247 -4.91 18.54 -0.92
CA ALA A 247 -5.97 19.11 -1.73
C ALA A 247 -5.36 20.05 -2.79
N VAL A 248 -6.08 20.27 -3.89
CA VAL A 248 -5.59 21.03 -5.05
C VAL A 248 -6.63 22.07 -5.47
N ASN A 249 -6.16 23.23 -5.92
CA ASN A 249 -6.97 24.17 -6.68
C ASN A 249 -6.12 24.78 -7.81
N GLN A 250 -6.56 24.58 -9.06
CA GLN A 250 -5.93 25.07 -10.29
C GLN A 250 -4.40 24.87 -10.32
N ASP A 251 -3.63 25.88 -9.92
CA ASP A 251 -2.16 25.91 -9.95
C ASP A 251 -1.50 25.68 -8.57
N LYS A 252 -2.26 25.31 -7.53
CA LYS A 252 -1.81 25.32 -6.13
C LYS A 252 -2.14 24.01 -5.41
N VAL A 253 -1.17 23.52 -4.64
CA VAL A 253 -1.25 22.31 -3.81
C VAL A 253 -1.23 22.71 -2.34
N PHE A 254 -2.20 22.20 -1.59
CA PHE A 254 -2.30 22.32 -0.14
C PHE A 254 -1.99 20.95 0.44
N ALA A 255 -1.02 20.87 1.34
CA ALA A 255 -0.57 19.60 1.91
C ALA A 255 -0.52 19.65 3.44
N GLY A 256 -1.14 18.66 4.08
CA GLY A 256 -1.20 18.49 5.52
C GLY A 256 -0.31 17.34 5.95
N ALA A 257 0.41 17.51 7.07
CA ALA A 257 1.37 16.52 7.53
C ALA A 257 1.12 16.06 8.98
N HIS A 258 1.80 14.98 9.34
CA HIS A 258 1.76 14.38 10.68
C HIS A 258 2.22 15.33 11.81
N ASP A 259 3.01 16.37 11.49
CA ASP A 259 3.52 17.35 12.45
C ASP A 259 2.53 18.50 12.75
N GLY A 260 1.33 18.50 12.17
CA GLY A 260 0.35 19.57 12.32
C GLY A 260 0.59 20.79 11.42
N SER A 261 1.61 20.75 10.56
CA SER A 261 1.82 21.78 9.53
C SER A 261 0.90 21.57 8.33
N THR A 262 0.45 22.69 7.76
CA THR A 262 -0.17 22.79 6.44
C THR A 262 0.70 23.69 5.57
N LYS A 263 1.20 23.16 4.45
CA LYS A 263 2.05 23.91 3.51
C LYS A 263 1.31 24.14 2.20
N VAL A 264 1.53 25.30 1.59
CA VAL A 264 1.00 25.66 0.28
C VAL A 264 2.15 25.69 -0.73
N PHE A 265 1.98 25.01 -1.86
CA PHE A 265 2.96 24.92 -2.94
C PHE A 265 2.36 25.34 -4.27
N ASP A 266 3.21 25.82 -5.17
CA ASP A 266 2.90 26.01 -6.57
C ASP A 266 3.13 24.71 -7.37
N ILE A 267 2.20 24.35 -8.28
CA ILE A 267 2.25 23.08 -9.03
C ILE A 267 3.39 23.04 -10.05
N GLU A 268 3.54 24.12 -10.83
CA GLU A 268 4.49 24.17 -11.95
C GLU A 268 5.94 24.26 -11.46
N SER A 269 6.21 25.14 -10.50
CA SER A 269 7.55 25.30 -9.94
C SER A 269 7.88 24.29 -8.85
N GLY A 270 6.88 23.84 -8.07
CA GLY A 270 7.09 23.11 -6.82
C GLY A 270 7.57 23.98 -5.66
N GLN A 271 7.54 25.31 -5.79
CA GLN A 271 8.00 26.25 -4.78
C GLN A 271 7.05 26.24 -3.56
N LEU A 272 7.63 26.26 -2.36
CA LEU A 272 6.89 26.51 -1.12
C LEU A 272 6.47 27.99 -1.07
N LEU A 273 5.17 28.24 -0.96
CA LEU A 273 4.59 29.57 -0.87
C LEU A 273 4.33 30.00 0.59
N LYS A 274 3.81 29.08 1.41
CA LYS A 274 3.44 29.33 2.82
C LYS A 274 3.70 28.09 3.70
N ASP A 275 4.16 28.30 4.95
CA ASP A 275 4.35 27.26 5.99
C ASP A 275 3.46 27.54 7.21
N LEU A 276 2.18 27.17 7.11
CA LEU A 276 1.17 27.51 8.10
C LEU A 276 1.08 26.43 9.18
N LYS A 277 1.39 26.80 10.42
CA LYS A 277 1.38 25.90 11.59
C LYS A 277 0.28 26.34 12.54
N GLY A 278 -0.62 25.41 12.89
CA GLY A 278 -1.72 25.72 13.81
C GLY A 278 -2.45 24.53 14.40
N HIS A 279 -2.39 23.34 13.78
CA HIS A 279 -2.86 22.11 14.42
C HIS A 279 -1.85 21.61 15.46
N THR A 280 -2.36 21.04 16.55
CA THR A 280 -1.51 20.44 17.61
C THR A 280 -1.19 18.97 17.32
N MET A 281 -1.87 18.37 16.34
CA MET A 281 -1.71 16.99 15.90
C MET A 281 -1.79 16.88 14.37
N SER A 282 -1.51 15.68 13.84
CA SER A 282 -1.56 15.35 12.40
C SER A 282 -2.83 15.80 11.67
N VAL A 283 -2.67 16.36 10.46
CA VAL A 283 -3.76 16.90 9.61
C VAL A 283 -4.25 15.84 8.62
N TRP A 284 -5.46 15.32 8.79
CA TRP A 284 -6.00 14.22 7.99
C TRP A 284 -7.01 14.65 6.92
N GLY A 285 -7.76 15.73 7.15
CA GLY A 285 -8.65 16.29 6.13
C GLY A 285 -8.12 17.62 5.60
N LEU A 286 -8.20 17.82 4.29
CA LEU A 286 -8.01 19.10 3.62
C LEU A 286 -9.10 19.29 2.57
N ALA A 287 -9.65 20.50 2.49
CA ALA A 287 -10.55 20.89 1.41
C ALA A 287 -10.30 22.35 1.03
N VAL A 288 -10.41 22.69 -0.25
CA VAL A 288 -10.16 24.04 -0.77
C VAL A 288 -11.45 24.61 -1.32
N MET A 289 -11.69 25.91 -1.13
CA MET A 289 -12.83 26.60 -1.71
C MET A 289 -12.63 26.74 -3.24
N PRO A 290 -13.67 26.56 -4.08
CA PRO A 290 -13.54 26.68 -5.54
C PRO A 290 -13.07 28.06 -6.05
N SER A 291 -13.24 29.14 -5.28
CA SER A 291 -12.67 30.46 -5.61
C SER A 291 -11.16 30.53 -5.40
N GLY A 292 -10.60 29.64 -4.57
CA GLY A 292 -9.19 29.58 -4.21
C GLY A 292 -8.78 30.44 -3.04
N ASP A 293 -9.63 31.35 -2.55
CA ASP A 293 -9.25 32.32 -1.50
C ASP A 293 -8.96 31.64 -0.14
N ARG A 294 -9.68 30.56 0.15
CA ARG A 294 -9.63 29.87 1.45
C ARG A 294 -9.49 28.36 1.32
N TYR A 295 -8.82 27.77 2.31
CA TYR A 295 -8.82 26.33 2.52
C TYR A 295 -9.14 25.97 3.98
N PHE A 296 -9.56 24.72 4.16
CA PHE A 296 -9.99 24.15 5.42
C PHE A 296 -9.09 22.95 5.74
N SER A 297 -8.62 22.86 6.98
CA SER A 297 -7.84 21.71 7.46
C SER A 297 -8.45 21.09 8.71
N ALA A 298 -8.35 19.77 8.82
CA ALA A 298 -8.92 18.96 9.87
C ALA A 298 -7.84 18.12 10.56
N GLY A 299 -7.77 18.23 11.89
CA GLY A 299 -6.76 17.56 12.69
C GLY A 299 -7.27 16.31 13.41
N SER A 300 -6.31 15.45 13.79
CA SER A 300 -6.51 14.51 14.91
C SER A 300 -6.73 15.20 16.26
N ASP A 301 -6.55 16.53 16.34
CA ASP A 301 -6.88 17.36 17.49
C ASP A 301 -8.39 17.69 17.61
N GLY A 302 -9.21 17.22 16.68
CA GLY A 302 -10.67 17.45 16.64
C GLY A 302 -11.07 18.86 16.23
N SER A 303 -10.12 19.71 15.85
CA SER A 303 -10.40 21.04 15.32
C SER A 303 -10.48 21.03 13.80
N ILE A 304 -11.34 21.89 13.27
CA ILE A 304 -11.31 22.35 11.89
C ILE A 304 -10.74 23.77 11.90
N LYS A 305 -9.76 24.07 11.04
CA LYS A 305 -9.18 25.40 10.89
C LYS A 305 -9.47 25.96 9.51
N VAL A 306 -9.81 27.24 9.50
CA VAL A 306 -10.15 28.01 8.31
C VAL A 306 -8.99 28.94 8.02
N TRP A 307 -8.44 28.81 6.81
CA TRP A 307 -7.25 29.54 6.40
C TRP A 307 -7.55 30.45 5.21
N ASP A 308 -7.16 31.71 5.33
CA ASP A 308 -7.06 32.68 4.24
C ASP A 308 -5.57 32.85 3.94
N TRP A 309 -5.08 32.06 2.99
CA TRP A 309 -3.64 31.91 2.74
C TRP A 309 -3.05 33.04 1.89
N LEU A 310 -3.90 33.93 1.38
CA LEU A 310 -3.53 35.10 0.58
C LEU A 310 -3.03 36.27 1.47
N GLN A 311 -3.24 36.20 2.79
CA GLN A 311 -2.75 37.20 3.74
C GLN A 311 -1.22 37.22 3.79
N GLU A 312 -0.63 38.42 3.89
CA GLU A 312 0.84 38.59 3.94
C GLU A 312 1.42 37.96 5.22
N ASP A 313 0.80 38.21 6.37
CA ASP A 313 1.20 37.64 7.67
C ASP A 313 0.71 36.20 7.85
N ASP A 314 1.64 35.26 8.08
CA ASP A 314 1.33 33.84 8.35
C ASP A 314 0.44 33.64 9.58
N ALA A 315 0.51 34.54 10.56
CA ALA A 315 -0.35 34.52 11.75
C ALA A 315 -1.79 35.01 11.43
N ALA A 316 -1.94 35.94 10.48
CA ALA A 316 -3.24 36.42 10.01
C ALA A 316 -3.93 35.42 9.06
N CYS A 317 -3.17 34.47 8.49
CA CYS A 317 -3.75 33.42 7.64
C CYS A 317 -4.75 32.53 8.38
N LEU A 318 -4.68 32.39 9.72
CA LEU A 318 -5.65 31.61 10.49
C LEU A 318 -6.89 32.47 10.82
N VAL A 319 -7.95 32.34 10.02
CA VAL A 319 -9.20 33.10 10.18
C VAL A 319 -10.01 32.62 11.39
N LYS A 320 -10.18 31.30 11.53
CA LYS A 320 -11.01 30.70 12.60
C LYS A 320 -10.51 29.30 12.94
N SER A 321 -10.51 28.96 14.23
CA SER A 321 -10.33 27.60 14.72
C SER A 321 -11.65 27.14 15.33
N ILE A 322 -12.16 25.99 14.89
CA ILE A 322 -13.48 25.45 15.21
C ILE A 322 -13.30 24.10 15.94
N PRO A 323 -13.27 24.09 17.29
CA PRO A 323 -13.05 22.89 18.09
C PRO A 323 -14.39 22.23 18.48
N ASP A 324 -15.16 21.75 17.50
CA ASP A 324 -16.55 21.25 17.71
C ASP A 324 -16.70 19.72 17.61
N HIS A 325 -15.70 19.01 17.05
CA HIS A 325 -15.71 17.56 17.01
C HIS A 325 -15.05 16.97 18.25
N ASN A 326 -15.69 15.96 18.86
CA ASN A 326 -15.18 15.27 20.06
C ASN A 326 -14.36 14.02 19.67
N GLY A 327 -13.58 14.15 18.60
CA GLY A 327 -12.90 13.04 17.92
C GLY A 327 -12.05 13.54 16.76
N LYS A 328 -11.25 12.66 16.18
CA LYS A 328 -10.37 12.99 15.05
C LYS A 328 -11.21 13.27 13.82
N VAL A 329 -10.97 14.39 13.14
CA VAL A 329 -11.63 14.70 11.87
C VAL A 329 -10.77 14.15 10.74
N TYR A 330 -11.29 13.19 9.97
CA TYR A 330 -10.56 12.47 8.92
C TYR A 330 -10.89 13.00 7.52
N GLY A 331 -12.18 13.23 7.23
CA GLY A 331 -12.62 13.72 5.92
C GLY A 331 -13.08 15.18 5.96
N LEU A 332 -12.67 15.97 4.98
CA LEU A 332 -13.26 17.27 4.65
C LEU A 332 -13.61 17.30 3.16
N ALA A 333 -14.70 17.98 2.80
CA ALA A 333 -14.98 18.39 1.42
C ALA A 333 -15.76 19.70 1.41
N VAL A 334 -15.62 20.48 0.33
CA VAL A 334 -16.43 21.68 0.08
C VAL A 334 -17.28 21.43 -1.16
N ASP A 335 -18.57 21.71 -1.08
CA ASP A 335 -19.48 21.73 -2.23
C ASP A 335 -20.60 22.77 -2.01
N GLN A 336 -20.99 23.47 -3.08
CA GLN A 336 -22.09 24.47 -3.07
C GLN A 336 -22.07 25.47 -1.88
N GLY A 337 -20.90 25.98 -1.48
CA GLY A 337 -20.76 26.91 -0.34
C GLY A 337 -20.94 26.27 1.03
N ARG A 338 -20.86 24.94 1.12
CA ARG A 338 -20.93 24.15 2.36
C ARG A 338 -19.66 23.35 2.57
N LEU A 339 -19.16 23.36 3.80
CA LEU A 339 -18.08 22.50 4.25
C LEU A 339 -18.66 21.28 4.98
N TYR A 340 -18.24 20.10 4.56
CA TYR A 340 -18.60 18.82 5.16
C TYR A 340 -17.41 18.29 5.95
N SER A 341 -17.68 17.70 7.11
CA SER A 341 -16.65 17.17 8.00
C SER A 341 -17.05 15.82 8.58
N ALA A 342 -16.18 14.81 8.45
CA ALA A 342 -16.37 13.45 8.95
C ALA A 342 -15.40 13.18 10.10
N SER A 343 -15.94 12.71 11.23
CA SER A 343 -15.21 12.54 12.47
C SER A 343 -15.31 11.13 13.05
N SER A 344 -14.27 10.75 13.80
CA SER A 344 -14.27 9.56 14.65
C SER A 344 -15.31 9.62 15.78
N ASP A 345 -15.90 10.79 16.05
CA ASP A 345 -17.03 10.96 16.98
C ASP A 345 -18.38 10.45 16.44
N LYS A 346 -18.39 9.84 15.25
CA LYS A 346 -19.53 9.21 14.58
C LYS A 346 -20.54 10.20 13.97
N THR A 347 -20.20 11.49 13.93
CA THR A 347 -21.03 12.53 13.34
C THR A 347 -20.43 13.07 12.05
N VAL A 348 -21.31 13.49 11.14
CA VAL A 348 -20.95 14.46 10.10
C VAL A 348 -21.46 15.83 10.51
N LYS A 349 -20.64 16.86 10.36
CA LYS A 349 -21.09 18.25 10.51
C LYS A 349 -21.04 18.99 9.19
N VAL A 350 -22.07 19.78 8.94
CA VAL A 350 -22.24 20.64 7.77
C VAL A 350 -22.13 22.08 8.24
N TRP A 351 -21.22 22.83 7.63
CA TRP A 351 -20.92 24.21 7.96
C TRP A 351 -21.18 25.11 6.76
N ASP A 352 -21.60 26.33 7.02
CA ASP A 352 -21.61 27.39 6.02
C ASP A 352 -20.17 27.89 5.78
N THR A 353 -19.73 28.04 4.52
CA THR A 353 -18.35 28.49 4.26
C THR A 353 -18.11 29.99 4.43
N GLU A 354 -19.17 30.81 4.45
CA GLU A 354 -19.08 32.26 4.65
C GLU A 354 -19.21 32.63 6.13
N THR A 355 -20.28 32.18 6.79
CA THR A 355 -20.52 32.49 8.22
C THR A 355 -19.70 31.62 9.17
N LEU A 356 -19.26 30.45 8.70
CA LEU A 356 -18.53 29.45 9.49
C LEU A 356 -19.33 28.96 10.70
N GLU A 357 -20.66 28.89 10.56
CA GLU A 357 -21.60 28.36 11.54
C GLU A 357 -22.00 26.91 11.18
N CYS A 358 -22.30 26.09 12.20
CA CYS A 358 -22.78 24.74 12.01
C CYS A 358 -24.25 24.75 11.60
N LEU A 359 -24.53 24.43 10.33
CA LEU A 359 -25.88 24.35 9.77
C LEU A 359 -26.60 23.07 10.21
N ALA A 360 -25.88 21.94 10.28
CA ALA A 360 -26.45 20.66 10.68
C ALA A 360 -25.40 19.69 11.24
N THR A 361 -25.83 18.76 12.11
CA THR A 361 -25.05 17.61 12.55
C THR A 361 -25.84 16.34 12.23
N PHE A 362 -25.31 15.49 11.35
CA PHE A 362 -25.92 14.21 10.99
C PHE A 362 -25.43 13.12 11.94
N GLN A 363 -26.37 12.36 12.50
CA GLN A 363 -26.12 11.26 13.43
C GLN A 363 -26.79 9.98 12.88
N GLY A 364 -26.12 8.84 13.01
CA GLY A 364 -26.67 7.55 12.56
C GLY A 364 -25.63 6.49 12.19
N HIS A 365 -24.35 6.86 12.10
CA HIS A 365 -23.25 5.91 12.14
C HIS A 365 -23.00 5.41 13.57
N ILE A 366 -22.60 4.14 13.69
CA ILE A 366 -22.36 3.46 14.98
C ILE A 366 -20.86 3.48 15.35
N GLY A 367 -20.00 3.73 14.35
CA GLY A 367 -18.53 3.82 14.44
C GLY A 367 -18.02 5.13 13.84
N GLY A 368 -16.72 5.37 13.94
CA GLY A 368 -16.10 6.57 13.39
C GLY A 368 -16.30 6.68 11.88
N ILE A 369 -16.42 7.90 11.36
CA ILE A 369 -16.57 8.16 9.93
C ILE A 369 -15.18 8.51 9.38
N ASN A 370 -14.70 7.68 8.45
CA ASN A 370 -13.32 7.74 7.95
C ASN A 370 -13.20 8.64 6.71
N SER A 371 -14.24 8.66 5.86
CA SER A 371 -14.24 9.43 4.62
C SER A 371 -15.65 9.87 4.24
N LEU A 372 -15.74 10.92 3.43
CA LEU A 372 -16.98 11.49 2.89
C LEU A 372 -16.75 11.91 1.43
N ALA A 373 -17.82 11.91 0.63
CA ALA A 373 -17.80 12.38 -0.75
C ALA A 373 -19.15 13.06 -1.10
N PRO A 374 -19.18 14.36 -1.41
CA PRO A 374 -20.39 15.03 -1.90
C PRO A 374 -20.70 14.61 -3.34
N LEU A 375 -21.98 14.45 -3.67
CA LEU A 375 -22.44 14.15 -5.02
C LEU A 375 -22.45 15.45 -5.84
N LYS A 376 -21.53 15.56 -6.82
CA LYS A 376 -21.29 16.78 -7.61
C LYS A 376 -22.36 17.07 -8.69
N ASP A 377 -23.51 16.39 -8.69
CA ASP A 377 -24.60 16.74 -9.60
C ASP A 377 -25.30 18.01 -9.12
N ALA A 378 -25.46 18.98 -10.03
CA ALA A 378 -25.96 20.33 -9.74
C ALA A 378 -27.41 20.36 -9.20
N SER A 379 -28.19 19.29 -9.39
CA SER A 379 -29.54 19.16 -8.82
C SER A 379 -29.57 18.50 -7.44
N SER A 380 -28.52 17.75 -7.10
CA SER A 380 -28.48 16.89 -5.93
C SER A 380 -27.75 17.55 -4.77
N ARG A 381 -28.33 17.45 -3.57
CA ARG A 381 -27.67 17.80 -2.31
C ARG A 381 -27.45 16.54 -1.49
N GLN A 382 -26.74 15.59 -2.06
CA GLN A 382 -26.47 14.29 -1.43
C GLN A 382 -25.01 14.16 -0.99
N LEU A 383 -24.81 13.46 0.12
CA LEU A 383 -23.50 13.18 0.69
C LEU A 383 -23.37 11.68 0.94
N VAL A 384 -22.27 11.08 0.47
CA VAL A 384 -21.89 9.70 0.80
C VAL A 384 -20.84 9.71 1.91
N THR A 385 -20.92 8.75 2.81
CA THR A 385 -20.05 8.64 4.00
C THR A 385 -19.66 7.18 4.24
N GLY A 386 -18.38 6.94 4.53
CA GLY A 386 -17.84 5.62 4.85
C GLY A 386 -17.39 5.53 6.31
N SER A 387 -17.73 4.44 7.00
CA SER A 387 -17.47 4.28 8.43
C SER A 387 -16.87 2.94 8.84
N ALA A 388 -16.16 2.98 9.98
CA ALA A 388 -15.75 1.82 10.76
C ALA A 388 -16.93 0.93 11.24
N ASP A 389 -18.19 1.41 11.16
CA ASP A 389 -19.37 0.54 11.38
C ASP A 389 -19.70 -0.43 10.24
N LYS A 390 -18.86 -0.47 9.20
CA LYS A 390 -18.96 -1.39 8.06
C LYS A 390 -20.16 -1.07 7.17
N THR A 391 -20.59 0.19 7.18
CA THR A 391 -21.64 0.72 6.31
C THR A 391 -21.18 1.95 5.54
N ILE A 392 -21.79 2.12 4.37
CA ILE A 392 -21.78 3.36 3.61
C ILE A 392 -23.17 3.97 3.75
N LYS A 393 -23.26 5.25 4.10
CA LYS A 393 -24.56 5.96 4.19
C LYS A 393 -24.64 7.07 3.15
N LEU A 394 -25.81 7.15 2.54
CA LEU A 394 -26.23 8.24 1.66
C LEU A 394 -27.16 9.15 2.45
N TRP A 395 -26.82 10.44 2.51
CA TRP A 395 -27.56 11.46 3.24
C TRP A 395 -28.14 12.48 2.27
N ASP A 396 -29.36 12.95 2.54
CA ASP A 396 -29.84 14.22 2.00
C ASP A 396 -29.36 15.34 2.91
N VAL A 397 -28.51 16.23 2.39
CA VAL A 397 -27.95 17.35 3.12
C VAL A 397 -29.02 18.39 3.47
N THR A 398 -30.12 18.44 2.71
CA THR A 398 -31.20 19.41 2.87
C THR A 398 -32.09 19.11 4.08
N THR A 399 -32.44 17.84 4.27
CA THR A 399 -33.21 17.37 5.44
C THR A 399 -32.34 16.82 6.58
N GLY A 400 -31.08 16.51 6.31
CA GLY A 400 -30.18 15.82 7.24
C GLY A 400 -30.53 14.36 7.49
N THR A 401 -31.36 13.76 6.65
CA THR A 401 -31.82 12.38 6.81
C THR A 401 -30.93 11.38 6.07
N CYS A 402 -30.76 10.19 6.66
CA CYS A 402 -30.10 9.06 6.02
C CYS A 402 -31.06 8.42 5.02
N LEU A 403 -30.90 8.72 3.72
CA LEU A 403 -31.69 8.15 2.64
C LEU A 403 -31.47 6.65 2.48
N LYS A 404 -30.21 6.19 2.61
CA LYS A 404 -29.83 4.79 2.38
C LYS A 404 -28.66 4.38 3.26
N THR A 405 -28.66 3.12 3.69
CA THR A 405 -27.50 2.47 4.34
C THR A 405 -27.15 1.22 3.54
N VAL A 406 -26.00 1.24 2.87
CA VAL A 406 -25.41 0.07 2.21
C VAL A 406 -24.54 -0.65 3.24
N ARG A 407 -24.86 -1.90 3.57
CA ARG A 407 -24.23 -2.66 4.66
C ARG A 407 -23.38 -3.80 4.09
N ARG A 408 -22.05 -3.66 4.21
CA ARG A 408 -21.09 -4.59 3.60
C ARG A 408 -20.35 -5.40 4.67
N GLY A 409 -20.97 -6.47 5.14
CA GLY A 409 -20.51 -7.20 6.32
C GLY A 409 -19.13 -7.86 6.16
N THR A 410 -18.09 -7.25 6.75
CA THR A 410 -17.05 -7.88 7.62
C THR A 410 -15.92 -6.89 7.92
N SER A 411 -15.62 -6.01 6.97
CA SER A 411 -14.49 -5.07 6.99
C SER A 411 -14.94 -3.62 7.19
N GLU A 412 -14.04 -2.75 7.67
CA GLU A 412 -14.31 -1.31 7.85
C GLU A 412 -14.19 -0.55 6.52
N VAL A 413 -15.02 0.48 6.31
CA VAL A 413 -14.92 1.36 5.14
C VAL A 413 -13.94 2.49 5.44
N LEU A 414 -12.95 2.67 4.57
CA LEU A 414 -11.85 3.62 4.76
C LEU A 414 -12.07 4.88 3.92
N GLY A 415 -12.07 4.75 2.59
CA GLY A 415 -12.32 5.81 1.62
C GLY A 415 -13.65 5.63 0.89
N VAL A 416 -14.31 6.73 0.51
CA VAL A 416 -15.47 6.71 -0.38
C VAL A 416 -15.30 7.70 -1.53
N ALA A 417 -15.83 7.37 -2.70
CA ALA A 417 -15.95 8.27 -3.84
C ALA A 417 -17.27 8.03 -4.57
N VAL A 418 -17.72 8.98 -5.39
CA VAL A 418 -19.00 8.91 -6.11
C VAL A 418 -18.84 9.52 -7.50
N GLY A 419 -19.43 8.88 -8.52
CA GLY A 419 -19.42 9.39 -9.90
C GLY A 419 -20.07 8.42 -10.89
N ASP A 420 -20.50 8.92 -12.05
CA ASP A 420 -21.23 8.16 -13.09
C ASP A 420 -22.43 7.32 -12.54
N GLY A 421 -23.11 7.82 -11.50
CA GLY A 421 -24.22 7.09 -10.85
C GLY A 421 -23.80 5.90 -9.97
N MET A 422 -22.50 5.78 -9.66
CA MET A 422 -21.93 4.73 -8.82
C MET A 422 -21.35 5.29 -7.51
N ILE A 423 -21.43 4.49 -6.45
CA ILE A 423 -20.74 4.70 -5.18
C ILE A 423 -19.58 3.73 -5.09
N PHE A 424 -18.39 4.24 -4.81
CA PHE A 424 -17.17 3.46 -4.57
C PHE A 424 -16.84 3.50 -3.08
N GLY A 425 -16.70 2.33 -2.46
CA GLY A 425 -16.30 2.19 -1.06
C GLY A 425 -15.09 1.28 -0.93
N SER A 426 -13.96 1.83 -0.49
CA SER A 426 -12.77 1.04 -0.18
C SER A 426 -12.83 0.51 1.24
N THR A 427 -12.27 -0.69 1.44
CA THR A 427 -12.34 -1.38 2.72
C THR A 427 -10.99 -1.90 3.19
N TYR A 428 -10.90 -2.20 4.49
CA TYR A 428 -9.68 -2.69 5.15
C TYR A 428 -9.19 -4.06 4.62
N ASP A 429 -9.98 -4.74 3.79
CA ASP A 429 -9.61 -5.98 3.08
C ASP A 429 -8.88 -5.76 1.74
N ALA A 430 -8.43 -4.53 1.46
CA ALA A 430 -7.76 -4.10 0.21
C ALA A 430 -8.62 -4.20 -1.07
N VAL A 431 -9.95 -4.32 -0.93
CA VAL A 431 -10.90 -4.33 -2.05
C VAL A 431 -11.65 -2.99 -2.11
N ILE A 432 -12.05 -2.58 -3.32
CA ILE A 432 -12.96 -1.44 -3.52
C ILE A 432 -14.27 -1.99 -4.09
N HIS A 433 -15.38 -1.65 -3.46
CA HIS A 433 -16.70 -2.14 -3.83
C HIS A 433 -17.47 -1.06 -4.57
N VAL A 434 -18.15 -1.45 -5.64
CA VAL A 434 -18.92 -0.56 -6.49
C VAL A 434 -20.40 -0.85 -6.30
N TYR A 435 -21.18 0.18 -5.98
CA TYR A 435 -22.62 0.08 -5.78
C TYR A 435 -23.35 1.03 -6.73
N ASP A 436 -24.56 0.66 -7.12
CA ASP A 436 -25.47 1.58 -7.79
C ASP A 436 -25.96 2.65 -6.81
N LEU A 437 -25.91 3.93 -7.20
CA LEU A 437 -26.37 5.05 -6.37
C LEU A 437 -27.88 4.98 -6.08
N ASN A 438 -28.68 4.67 -7.11
CA ASN A 438 -30.14 4.72 -7.10
C ASN A 438 -30.74 3.51 -6.38
N GLU A 439 -30.25 2.31 -6.66
CA GLU A 439 -30.74 1.06 -6.08
C GLU A 439 -29.96 0.66 -4.82
N GLY A 440 -28.65 0.91 -4.77
CA GLY A 440 -27.79 0.48 -3.66
C GLY A 440 -27.34 -0.98 -3.73
N GLN A 441 -27.59 -1.65 -4.87
CA GLN A 441 -27.09 -2.99 -5.14
C GLN A 441 -25.59 -2.96 -5.41
N GLU A 442 -24.88 -4.04 -5.07
CA GLU A 442 -23.46 -4.21 -5.40
C GLU A 442 -23.33 -4.60 -6.88
N LEU A 443 -22.68 -3.73 -7.67
CA LEU A 443 -22.45 -3.93 -9.10
C LEU A 443 -21.22 -4.80 -9.38
N GLY A 444 -20.20 -4.70 -8.52
CA GLY A 444 -18.95 -5.41 -8.70
C GLY A 444 -17.86 -4.99 -7.71
N THR A 445 -16.69 -5.61 -7.85
CA THR A 445 -15.55 -5.40 -6.97
C THR A 445 -14.29 -5.14 -7.77
N LEU A 446 -13.48 -4.20 -7.30
CA LEU A 446 -12.16 -3.88 -7.84
C LEU A 446 -11.13 -4.46 -6.86
N SER A 447 -10.38 -5.46 -7.30
CA SER A 447 -9.33 -6.12 -6.52
C SER A 447 -7.98 -6.02 -7.23
N GLY A 448 -6.89 -5.96 -6.47
CA GLY A 448 -5.54 -5.83 -7.02
C GLY A 448 -4.62 -4.85 -6.27
N HIS A 449 -5.12 -4.15 -5.25
CA HIS A 449 -4.28 -3.64 -4.17
C HIS A 449 -3.89 -4.77 -3.21
N ASN A 450 -2.73 -4.66 -2.59
CA ASN A 450 -2.26 -5.66 -1.62
C ASN A 450 -2.66 -5.30 -0.18
N TRP A 451 -2.76 -4.01 0.14
CA TRP A 451 -3.03 -3.46 1.47
C TRP A 451 -4.14 -2.38 1.42
N GLU A 452 -4.49 -1.85 2.59
CA GLU A 452 -5.59 -0.91 2.81
C GLU A 452 -5.61 0.26 1.81
N VAL A 453 -6.79 0.58 1.29
CA VAL A 453 -7.02 1.72 0.37
C VAL A 453 -7.68 2.85 1.14
N TRP A 454 -7.00 3.98 1.28
CA TRP A 454 -7.38 5.06 2.19
C TRP A 454 -8.14 6.20 1.54
N GLN A 455 -7.67 6.68 0.38
CA GLN A 455 -8.34 7.73 -0.39
C GLN A 455 -8.79 7.19 -1.73
N LEU A 456 -10.02 7.53 -2.09
CA LEU A 456 -10.60 7.31 -3.41
C LEU A 456 -10.94 8.68 -4.00
N GLU A 457 -10.61 8.91 -5.27
CA GLU A 457 -11.04 10.10 -6.01
C GLU A 457 -11.62 9.67 -7.34
N TYR A 458 -12.80 10.20 -7.68
CA TYR A 458 -13.44 9.94 -8.96
C TYR A 458 -13.36 11.19 -9.84
N GLY A 459 -12.93 11.02 -11.09
CA GLY A 459 -12.93 12.10 -12.06
C GLY A 459 -12.67 11.63 -13.48
N GLN A 460 -13.26 12.35 -14.43
CA GLN A 460 -13.04 12.14 -15.87
C GLN A 460 -13.28 10.67 -16.32
N GLY A 461 -14.36 10.05 -15.82
CA GLY A 461 -14.75 8.67 -16.15
C GLY A 461 -13.99 7.58 -15.39
N HIS A 462 -12.92 7.92 -14.66
CA HIS A 462 -12.05 6.94 -14.00
C HIS A 462 -12.06 7.09 -12.48
N LEU A 463 -11.82 5.98 -11.77
CA LEU A 463 -11.55 5.98 -10.34
C LEU A 463 -10.05 5.92 -10.09
N PHE A 464 -9.55 6.74 -9.19
CA PHE A 464 -8.20 6.65 -8.63
C PHE A 464 -8.27 6.15 -7.18
N SER A 465 -7.33 5.29 -6.79
CA SER A 465 -7.21 4.79 -5.42
C SER A 465 -5.78 4.85 -4.90
N ALA A 466 -5.62 5.40 -3.69
CA ALA A 466 -4.34 5.46 -2.97
C ALA A 466 -4.30 4.40 -1.86
N SER A 467 -3.22 3.61 -1.82
CA SER A 467 -3.08 2.47 -0.90
C SER A 467 -1.82 2.53 -0.05
N PHE A 468 -1.88 1.81 1.07
CA PHE A 468 -0.74 1.48 1.90
C PHE A 468 0.27 0.56 1.20
N ASP A 469 -0.08 -0.10 0.08
CA ASP A 469 0.86 -0.90 -0.72
C ASP A 469 1.90 -0.08 -1.53
N HIS A 470 1.97 1.23 -1.25
CA HIS A 470 2.84 2.23 -1.89
C HIS A 470 2.48 2.56 -3.35
N THR A 471 1.33 2.05 -3.85
CA THR A 471 0.87 2.30 -5.22
C THR A 471 -0.37 3.19 -5.25
N ILE A 472 -0.54 3.86 -6.39
CA ILE A 472 -1.81 4.46 -6.78
C ILE A 472 -2.32 3.71 -8.01
N LYS A 473 -3.61 3.39 -8.06
CA LYS A 473 -4.21 2.69 -9.21
C LYS A 473 -5.28 3.54 -9.87
N ARG A 474 -5.34 3.48 -11.21
CA ARG A 474 -6.47 3.94 -12.03
C ARG A 474 -7.31 2.73 -12.40
N TRP A 475 -8.63 2.88 -12.34
CA TRP A 475 -9.60 1.85 -12.69
C TRP A 475 -10.64 2.37 -13.66
N ASP A 476 -10.98 1.56 -14.67
CA ASP A 476 -12.18 1.73 -15.48
C ASP A 476 -13.37 1.16 -14.69
N PRO A 477 -14.28 2.02 -14.19
CA PRO A 477 -15.42 1.58 -13.38
C PRO A 477 -16.46 0.79 -14.18
N ARG A 478 -16.44 0.88 -15.52
CA ARG A 478 -17.37 0.18 -16.42
C ARG A 478 -16.88 -1.22 -16.77
N ARG A 479 -15.57 -1.45 -16.73
CA ARG A 479 -14.93 -2.76 -16.96
C ARG A 479 -14.57 -3.52 -15.70
N PHE A 480 -14.58 -2.85 -14.54
CA PHE A 480 -14.10 -3.38 -13.26
C PHE A 480 -12.63 -3.84 -13.30
N GLN A 481 -11.78 -3.10 -14.02
CA GLN A 481 -10.38 -3.46 -14.26
C GLN A 481 -9.43 -2.33 -13.84
N CYS A 482 -8.20 -2.70 -13.46
CA CYS A 482 -7.13 -1.74 -13.21
C CYS A 482 -6.42 -1.43 -14.52
N ASP A 483 -6.49 -0.19 -14.98
CA ASP A 483 -5.85 0.25 -16.23
C ASP A 483 -4.37 0.56 -16.02
N LEU A 484 -4.04 1.13 -14.86
CA LEU A 484 -2.71 1.64 -14.56
C LEU A 484 -2.38 1.48 -13.07
N THR A 485 -1.14 1.08 -12.78
CA THR A 485 -0.58 1.08 -11.42
C THR A 485 0.65 1.99 -11.38
N LEU A 486 0.49 3.17 -10.79
CA LEU A 486 1.56 4.12 -10.53
C LEU A 486 2.41 3.65 -9.36
N LYS A 487 3.72 3.54 -9.59
CA LYS A 487 4.72 3.16 -8.58
C LYS A 487 5.77 4.26 -8.50
N GLY A 488 6.17 4.64 -7.29
CA GLY A 488 7.21 5.66 -7.11
C GLY A 488 7.32 6.22 -5.69
N HIS A 489 6.26 6.11 -4.88
CA HIS A 489 6.36 6.34 -3.43
C HIS A 489 7.10 5.18 -2.74
N LYS A 490 7.73 5.50 -1.61
CA LYS A 490 8.51 4.54 -0.78
C LYS A 490 7.82 4.19 0.54
N GLY A 491 6.62 4.71 0.76
CA GLY A 491 5.81 4.47 1.95
C GLY A 491 4.33 4.57 1.63
N PHE A 492 3.50 4.60 2.68
CA PHE A 492 2.04 4.58 2.57
C PHE A 492 1.52 5.84 1.88
N VAL A 493 0.66 5.70 0.87
CA VAL A 493 0.00 6.85 0.23
C VAL A 493 -1.27 7.15 1.02
N HIS A 494 -1.32 8.33 1.65
CA HIS A 494 -2.43 8.73 2.51
C HIS A 494 -3.40 9.68 1.81
N GLY A 495 -2.85 10.73 1.20
CA GLY A 495 -3.63 11.79 0.55
C GLY A 495 -3.55 11.71 -0.96
N MET A 496 -4.64 12.07 -1.63
CA MET A 496 -4.73 12.13 -3.09
C MET A 496 -5.76 13.17 -3.49
N ALA A 497 -5.45 13.97 -4.50
CA ALA A 497 -6.35 14.95 -5.08
C ALA A 497 -6.14 15.02 -6.60
N LEU A 498 -7.24 15.09 -7.34
CA LEU A 498 -7.24 15.20 -8.80
C LEU A 498 -7.50 16.65 -9.21
N ALA A 499 -6.70 17.15 -10.16
CA ALA A 499 -6.96 18.36 -10.93
C ALA A 499 -7.01 18.03 -12.42
N ASP A 500 -7.52 18.97 -13.23
CA ASP A 500 -7.90 18.73 -14.64
C ASP A 500 -6.80 18.03 -15.48
N ASN A 501 -5.54 18.37 -15.23
CA ASN A 501 -4.37 17.83 -15.94
C ASN A 501 -3.29 17.21 -15.03
N CYS A 502 -3.53 17.03 -13.72
CA CYS A 502 -2.55 16.37 -12.86
C CYS A 502 -3.19 15.69 -11.64
N LEU A 503 -2.61 14.56 -11.25
CA LEU A 503 -2.93 13.89 -10.00
C LEU A 503 -1.85 14.26 -8.98
N VAL A 504 -2.24 14.62 -7.76
CA VAL A 504 -1.29 14.96 -6.68
C VAL A 504 -1.48 14.00 -5.52
N THR A 505 -0.39 13.38 -5.06
CA THR A 505 -0.43 12.34 -4.02
C THR A 505 0.54 12.66 -2.89
N GLY A 506 0.08 12.49 -1.64
CA GLY A 506 0.84 12.71 -0.42
C GLY A 506 1.13 11.40 0.30
N CYS A 507 2.37 11.23 0.75
CA CYS A 507 2.86 9.97 1.29
C CYS A 507 3.60 10.12 2.64
N ALA A 508 3.54 9.05 3.43
CA ALA A 508 4.33 8.85 4.65
C ALA A 508 5.86 9.00 4.42
N ASP A 509 6.35 8.80 3.20
CA ASP A 509 7.75 9.01 2.81
C ASP A 509 8.21 10.48 2.84
N ARG A 510 7.30 11.41 3.21
CA ARG A 510 7.47 12.87 3.31
C ARG A 510 7.50 13.59 1.97
N THR A 511 7.13 12.88 0.89
CA THR A 511 7.05 13.46 -0.44
C THR A 511 5.61 13.68 -0.88
N ILE A 512 5.43 14.76 -1.64
CA ILE A 512 4.27 14.99 -2.49
C ILE A 512 4.73 14.67 -3.92
N LYS A 513 3.96 13.88 -4.66
CA LYS A 513 4.22 13.62 -6.08
C LYS A 513 3.12 14.22 -6.93
N ILE A 514 3.53 14.87 -8.00
CA ILE A 514 2.66 15.39 -9.06
C ILE A 514 2.85 14.47 -10.26
N TRP A 515 1.76 13.88 -10.72
CA TRP A 515 1.71 12.96 -11.84
C TRP A 515 1.02 13.62 -13.03
N ARG A 516 1.61 13.49 -14.22
CA ARG A 516 1.14 14.02 -15.50
C ARG A 516 1.42 13.01 -16.60
#